data_AF-A0A3A3DBX6-F1
#
_entry.id   AF-A0A3A3DBX6-F1
#
_cell.length_a   1.000
_cell.length_b   1.000
_cell.length_c   1.000
_cell.angle_alpha   90.00
_cell.angle_beta   90.00
_cell.angle_gamma   90.00
#
_symmetry.space_group_name_H-M   'P 1'
#
loop_
_entity.id
_entity.type
_entity.pdbx_description
1 polymer ?
#
loop_
_entity_poly.entity_id
_entity_poly.type
_entity_poly.pdbx_seq_one_letter_code
_entity_poly.pdbx_strand_id
1 'polypeptide(L)'
;MPRLSIDITPEEHQKLKAIAALKGESIKDYVLKRTLGDAPALDDMSEDEAVTALSDFLRPRIEQAQRGEFSTKSMADIRREAHDQAER
;
A
#
# COMPACT_ATOMS: atom_id res chain seq x y z
N MET A 1 13.52 -12.18 -15.62
CA MET A 1 12.41 -11.69 -14.79
C MET A 1 12.52 -12.28 -13.40
N PRO A 2 12.48 -11.46 -12.35
CA PRO A 2 12.44 -11.95 -10.96
C PRO A 2 11.21 -12.84 -10.76
N ARG A 3 11.36 -13.92 -10.01
CA ARG A 3 10.30 -14.88 -9.69
C ARG A 3 10.10 -14.89 -8.19
N LEU A 4 8.85 -14.70 -7.75
CA LEU A 4 8.42 -14.85 -6.37
C LEU A 4 7.80 -16.25 -6.22
N SER A 5 8.36 -17.07 -5.32
CA SER A 5 7.78 -18.35 -4.90
C SER A 5 7.25 -18.19 -3.48
N ILE A 6 6.00 -18.59 -3.26
CA ILE A 6 5.35 -18.56 -1.94
C ILE A 6 4.80 -19.95 -1.64
N ASP A 7 4.98 -20.40 -0.40
CA ASP A 7 4.38 -21.64 0.09
C ASP A 7 3.00 -21.33 0.67
N ILE A 8 1.99 -22.00 0.15
CA ILE A 8 0.60 -21.89 0.59
C ILE A 8 -0.06 -23.26 0.59
N THR A 9 -1.04 -23.44 1.46
CA THR A 9 -1.87 -24.63 1.49
C THR A 9 -2.78 -24.71 0.26
N PRO A 10 -3.27 -25.91 -0.11
CA PRO A 10 -4.24 -26.06 -1.21
C PRO A 10 -5.52 -25.24 -1.01
N GLU A 11 -5.98 -25.09 0.23
CA GLU A 11 -7.17 -24.33 0.61
C GLU A 11 -6.96 -22.82 0.45
N GLU A 12 -5.79 -22.30 0.84
CA GLU A 12 -5.41 -20.91 0.62
C GLU A 12 -5.31 -20.60 -0.86
N HIS A 13 -4.71 -21.49 -1.66
CA HIS A 13 -4.66 -21.35 -3.12
C HIS A 13 -6.06 -21.29 -3.75
N GLN A 14 -7.00 -22.12 -3.29
CA GLN A 14 -8.38 -22.08 -3.77
C GLN A 14 -9.09 -20.76 -3.42
N LYS A 15 -8.95 -20.29 -2.18
CA LYS A 15 -9.50 -19.00 -1.75
C LYS A 15 -8.92 -17.85 -2.58
N LEU A 16 -7.61 -17.85 -2.76
CA LEU A 16 -6.89 -16.85 -3.55
C LEU A 16 -7.38 -16.83 -5.01
N LYS A 17 -7.53 -18.01 -5.61
CA LYS A 17 -8.06 -18.16 -6.97
C LYS A 17 -9.48 -17.64 -7.11
N ALA A 18 -10.35 -17.96 -6.15
CA ALA A 18 -11.73 -17.48 -6.16
C ALA A 18 -11.79 -15.96 -6.07
N ILE A 19 -11.02 -15.35 -5.16
CA ILE A 19 -11.01 -13.89 -4.98
C ILE A 19 -10.45 -13.18 -6.23
N ALA A 20 -9.35 -13.69 -6.81
CA ALA A 20 -8.80 -13.13 -8.04
C ALA A 20 -9.82 -13.19 -9.20
N ALA A 21 -10.49 -14.34 -9.37
CA ALA A 21 -11.53 -14.49 -10.39
C ALA A 21 -12.72 -13.55 -10.17
N LEU A 22 -13.16 -13.34 -8.92
CA LEU A 22 -14.22 -12.39 -8.59
C LEU A 22 -13.86 -10.94 -8.93
N LYS A 23 -12.57 -10.60 -8.88
CA LYS A 23 -12.06 -9.28 -9.31
C LYS A 23 -11.79 -9.19 -10.82
N GLY A 24 -11.92 -10.29 -11.56
CA GLY A 24 -11.57 -10.34 -12.98
C GLY A 24 -10.06 -10.24 -13.25
N GLU A 25 -9.23 -10.52 -12.24
CA GLU A 25 -7.77 -10.42 -12.31
C GLU A 25 -7.14 -11.82 -12.30
N SER A 26 -5.94 -11.95 -12.87
CA SER A 26 -5.17 -13.18 -12.71
C SER A 26 -4.69 -13.33 -11.26
N ILE A 27 -4.47 -14.57 -10.79
CA ILE A 27 -3.92 -14.82 -9.44
C ILE A 27 -2.60 -14.06 -9.26
N LYS A 28 -1.75 -14.04 -10.30
CA LYS A 28 -0.48 -13.33 -10.29
C LYS A 28 -0.68 -11.84 -10.00
N ASP A 29 -1.56 -11.18 -10.76
CA ASP A 29 -1.77 -9.73 -10.65
C ASP A 29 -2.44 -9.39 -9.32
N TYR A 30 -3.40 -10.21 -8.90
CA TYR A 30 -4.07 -10.05 -7.62
C TYR A 30 -3.09 -10.15 -6.44
N VAL A 31 -2.21 -11.16 -6.44
CA VAL A 31 -1.19 -11.33 -5.39
C VAL A 31 -0.23 -10.16 -5.39
N LEU A 32 0.33 -9.78 -6.54
CA LEU A 32 1.30 -8.69 -6.65
C LEU A 32 0.71 -7.35 -6.16
N LYS A 33 -0.49 -6.99 -6.60
CA LYS A 33 -1.19 -5.78 -6.14
C LYS A 33 -1.49 -5.81 -4.65
N ARG A 34 -1.83 -6.99 -4.10
CA ARG A 34 -2.15 -7.12 -2.68
C ARG A 34 -0.91 -7.07 -1.79
N THR A 35 0.22 -7.64 -2.23
CA THR A 35 1.46 -7.70 -1.44
C THR A 35 2.30 -6.42 -1.56
N LEU A 36 2.31 -5.78 -2.73
CA LEU A 36 3.07 -4.55 -2.98
C LEU A 36 2.20 -3.28 -2.84
N GLY A 37 0.88 -3.43 -2.75
CA GLY A 37 -0.09 -2.32 -2.71
C GLY A 37 -0.28 -1.66 -4.08
N ASP A 38 -0.97 -0.50 -4.08
CA ASP A 38 -0.99 0.43 -5.22
C ASP A 38 0.30 1.28 -5.27
N ALA A 39 1.38 0.82 -4.64
CA ALA A 39 2.67 1.47 -4.75
C ALA A 39 3.07 1.42 -6.23
N PRO A 40 3.29 2.58 -6.88
CA PRO A 40 3.78 2.61 -8.24
C PRO A 40 5.05 1.78 -8.32
N ALA A 41 5.18 0.93 -9.33
CA ALA A 41 6.40 0.18 -9.56
C ALA A 41 7.53 1.17 -9.86
N LEU A 42 8.28 1.56 -8.83
CA LEU A 42 9.34 2.57 -8.92
C LEU A 42 10.43 2.19 -9.92
N ASP A 43 10.54 0.90 -10.24
CA ASP A 43 11.57 0.34 -11.14
C ASP A 43 11.36 0.73 -12.62
N ASP A 44 10.12 1.02 -13.04
CA ASP A 44 9.78 1.36 -14.43
C ASP A 44 9.39 2.83 -14.61
N MET A 45 9.43 3.63 -13.55
CA MET A 45 9.05 5.05 -13.58
C MET A 45 10.24 5.93 -13.90
N SER A 46 10.04 6.87 -14.82
CA SER A 46 10.95 8.01 -14.95
C SER A 46 10.94 8.86 -13.66
N GLU A 47 12.02 9.61 -13.43
CA GLU A 47 12.11 10.53 -12.28
C GLU A 47 10.93 11.51 -12.23
N ASP A 48 10.49 12.00 -13.39
CA ASP A 48 9.35 12.92 -13.51
C ASP A 48 8.01 12.26 -13.10
N GLU A 49 7.81 10.99 -13.46
CA GLU A 49 6.64 10.22 -13.05
C GLU A 49 6.67 9.94 -11.54
N ALA A 50 7.84 9.64 -10.98
CA ALA A 50 8.00 9.42 -9.54
C ALA A 50 7.71 10.69 -8.73
N VAL A 51 8.20 11.85 -9.20
CA VAL A 51 7.93 13.16 -8.58
C VAL A 51 6.44 13.52 -8.69
N THR A 52 5.80 13.21 -9.81
CA THR A 52 4.36 13.44 -10.00
C THR A 52 3.54 12.57 -9.06
N ALA A 53 3.85 11.29 -8.95
CA ALA A 53 3.18 10.36 -8.03
C ALA A 53 3.34 10.78 -6.56
N LEU A 54 4.54 11.22 -6.17
CA LEU A 54 4.78 11.76 -4.83
C LEU A 54 3.95 13.03 -4.58
N SER A 55 3.88 13.94 -5.56
CA SER A 55 3.11 15.17 -5.46
C SER A 55 1.61 14.89 -5.31
N ASP A 56 1.09 13.92 -6.07
CA ASP A 56 -0.30 13.47 -5.97
C ASP A 56 -0.60 12.83 -4.61
N PHE A 57 0.31 11.97 -4.12
CA PHE A 57 0.19 11.36 -2.81
C PHE A 57 0.16 12.38 -1.67
N LEU A 58 0.96 13.45 -1.78
CA LEU A 58 1.05 14.51 -0.76
C LEU A 58 -0.06 15.56 -0.85
N ARG A 59 -0.75 15.69 -2.00
CA ARG A 59 -1.78 16.70 -2.23
C ARG A 59 -2.86 16.77 -1.14
N PRO A 60 -3.49 15.65 -0.70
CA PRO A 60 -4.50 15.69 0.35
C PRO A 60 -3.96 16.26 1.66
N ARG A 61 -2.70 15.96 2.00
CA ARG A 61 -2.06 16.45 3.23
C ARG A 61 -1.75 17.94 3.16
N ILE A 62 -1.36 18.44 1.98
CA ILE A 62 -1.14 19.87 1.73
C ILE A 62 -2.47 20.63 1.88
N GLU A 63 -3.55 20.14 1.30
CA GLU A 63 -4.88 20.75 1.42
C GLU A 63 -5.37 20.78 2.87
N GLN A 64 -5.18 19.69 3.63
CA GLN A 64 -5.45 19.65 5.08
C GLN A 64 -4.66 20.73 5.84
N ALA A 65 -3.36 20.85 5.55
CA ALA A 65 -2.51 21.86 6.19
C ALA A 65 -2.97 23.29 5.86
N GLN A 66 -3.39 23.55 4.62
CA GLN A 66 -3.95 24.85 4.21
C GLN A 66 -5.26 25.18 4.93
N ARG A 67 -6.08 24.16 5.26
CA ARG A 67 -7.28 24.32 6.09
C ARG A 67 -6.99 24.44 7.60
N GLY A 68 -5.72 24.35 8.01
CA GLY A 68 -5.33 24.38 9.42
C GLY A 68 -5.59 23.07 10.17
N GLU A 69 -5.83 21.98 9.46
CA GLU A 69 -6.03 20.64 10.03
C GLU A 69 -4.67 20.02 10.38
N PHE A 70 -4.14 20.44 11.53
CA PHE A 70 -2.92 19.89 12.12
C PHE A 70 -3.25 18.90 13.23
N SER A 71 -2.37 17.91 13.40
CA SER A 71 -2.42 17.06 14.57
C SER A 71 -2.10 17.90 15.81
N THR A 72 -2.97 17.83 16.82
CA THR A 72 -2.75 18.44 18.14
C THR A 72 -1.93 17.54 19.06
N LYS A 73 -1.59 16.32 18.61
CA LYS A 73 -0.86 15.34 19.39
C LYS A 73 0.59 15.76 19.58
N SER A 74 1.11 15.57 20.79
CA SER A 74 2.54 15.70 21.04
C SER A 74 3.30 14.52 20.42
N MET A 75 4.62 14.68 20.26
CA MET A 75 5.48 13.59 19.81
C MET A 75 5.39 12.35 20.72
N ALA A 76 5.20 12.56 22.03
CA ALA A 76 5.03 11.47 22.98
C ALA A 76 3.74 10.68 22.75
N ASP A 77 2.65 11.36 22.39
CA ASP A 77 1.36 10.74 22.09
C ASP A 77 1.40 9.96 20.78
N ILE A 78 2.04 10.53 19.75
CA ILE A 78 2.24 9.86 18.46
C ILE A 78 3.04 8.56 18.64
N ARG A 79 4.14 8.61 19.41
CA ARG A 79 4.96 7.42 19.68
C ARG A 79 4.18 6.33 20.40
N ARG A 80 3.40 6.70 21.41
CA ARG A 80 2.59 5.76 22.20
C ARG A 80 1.55 5.07 21.31
N GLU A 81 0.81 5.84 20.54
CA GLU A 81 -0.21 5.31 19.61
C GLU A 81 0.37 4.38 18.55
N ALA A 82 1.53 4.73 17.98
CA ALA A 82 2.20 3.88 16.99
C ALA A 82 2.60 2.52 17.59
N HIS A 83 3.08 2.51 18.85
CA HIS A 83 3.39 1.27 19.57
C HIS A 83 2.12 0.45 19.83
N ASP A 84 1.05 1.09 20.29
CA ASP A 84 -0.24 0.41 20.57
C ASP A 84 -0.88 -0.17 19.31
N GLN A 85 -0.66 0.43 18.13
CA GLN A 85 -1.13 -0.08 16.84
C GLN A 85 -0.31 -1.26 16.31
N ALA A 86 0.99 -1.32 16.63
CA ALA A 86 1.86 -2.43 16.21
C ALA A 86 1.65 -3.72 17.03
N GLU A 87 1.17 -3.58 18.27
CA GLU A 87 0.87 -4.69 19.19
C GLU A 87 -0.54 -5.28 19.01
N ARG A 88 -1.33 -4.75 18.07
CA ARG A 88 -2.68 -5.23 17.72
C ARG A 88 -2.66 -6.09 16.46
#